data_AF-A0A6J5C7U8-F1
#
_entry.id   AF-A0A6J5C7U8-F1
#
_cell.length_a   1.000
_cell.length_b   1.000
_cell.length_c   1.000
_cell.angle_alpha   90.00
_cell.angle_beta   90.00
_cell.angle_gamma   90.00
#
_symmetry.space_group_name_H-M   'P 1'
#
loop_
_entity.id
_entity.type
_entity.pdbx_description
1 polymer ?
#
loop_
_entity_poly.entity_id
_entity_poly.type
_entity_poly.pdbx_seq_one_letter_code
_entity_poly.pdbx_strand_id
1 'polypeptide(L)'
;MSQASLPIFDFSPFVGQSGRYVALIKQFAAAKPFRSATVDELLLADDFHRRPLRPEDFEFLKFMKPVREHNVSRLPALASGRTLMSIYELDIARAPSSGEPADWQHFTDFYREDTRELGAQIAPFLEAYSFEYLTKDVVTSESVDATSARVTRIVDEELAFWSATFERLMRNDYLEEGLRFIMVQRWALAVSTRRALARAAASGFFDMLPPDERPSLHREVPDDTLLERVAAASGITRRQHAYWQFYLPTSTAKCNLLYALARRPDRAFGLVGAAFAAEAEWLAFGLALERACAHLQPAGRGRAQASALKSALEQRAARALGRVAENFGAAAHAQYVQGLVAGERLAGRARWDLGEQLRWLSSIRDYVAFAHRISSRIDAECPGIDRETFVEPHEMCSTTHVHNDHRLVTIEEGDMLFWGNIGMQLALHKGDMVLIPDGRLHGSTVVSNECTYHQPIIPDEWVEALVAGLDEPAAASA
;
A
#
# COMPACT_ATOMS: atom_id res chain seq x y z
N MET A 1 30.51 -0.20 27.65
CA MET A 1 30.35 -0.88 26.34
C MET A 1 28.90 -0.71 25.94
N SER A 2 28.59 0.09 24.90
CA SER A 2 27.19 0.26 24.49
C SER A 2 26.74 -1.03 23.82
N GLN A 3 25.77 -1.74 24.39
CA GLN A 3 25.09 -2.81 23.65
C GLN A 3 24.48 -2.17 22.40
N ALA A 4 24.94 -2.58 21.23
CA ALA A 4 24.31 -2.19 19.98
C ALA A 4 22.84 -2.59 20.05
N SER A 5 21.92 -1.65 19.80
CA SER A 5 20.49 -1.94 19.80
C SER A 5 20.18 -2.96 18.71
N LEU A 6 19.51 -4.05 19.05
CA LEU A 6 19.03 -5.02 18.06
C LEU A 6 18.04 -4.34 17.10
N PRO A 7 18.07 -4.69 15.80
CA PRO A 7 17.11 -4.16 14.84
C PRO A 7 15.69 -4.67 15.15
N ILE A 8 14.68 -3.83 14.92
CA ILE A 8 13.28 -4.23 15.15
C ILE A 8 12.79 -5.31 14.16
N PHE A 9 13.42 -5.42 12.99
CA PHE A 9 13.24 -6.49 12.01
C PHE A 9 14.60 -7.01 11.55
N ASP A 10 14.75 -8.33 11.43
CA ASP A 10 16.00 -8.99 11.05
C ASP A 10 15.69 -10.23 10.21
N PHE A 11 16.15 -10.26 8.96
CA PHE A 11 15.95 -11.39 8.06
C PHE A 11 17.05 -12.46 8.17
N SER A 12 18.15 -12.18 8.86
CA SER A 12 19.27 -13.10 9.01
C SER A 12 18.89 -14.50 9.52
N PRO A 13 17.92 -14.68 10.45
CA PRO A 13 17.52 -16.01 10.92
C PRO A 13 16.84 -16.88 9.84
N PHE A 14 16.36 -16.26 8.76
CA PHE A 14 15.60 -16.94 7.70
C PHE A 14 16.42 -17.22 6.43
N VAL A 15 17.67 -16.76 6.38
CA VAL A 15 18.57 -17.02 5.25
C VAL A 15 18.71 -18.52 5.03
N GLY A 16 18.49 -18.96 3.78
CA GLY A 16 18.54 -20.38 3.41
C GLY A 16 17.27 -21.18 3.74
N GLN A 17 16.24 -20.55 4.32
CA GLN A 17 14.99 -21.23 4.69
C GLN A 17 13.81 -20.91 3.75
N SER A 18 14.02 -20.12 2.70
CA SER A 18 12.93 -19.62 1.85
C SER A 18 12.04 -20.73 1.27
N GLY A 19 12.61 -21.87 0.85
CA GLY A 19 11.82 -22.99 0.33
C GLY A 19 10.79 -23.55 1.32
N ARG A 20 11.14 -23.61 2.61
CA ARG A 20 10.22 -24.02 3.69
C ARG A 20 9.07 -23.02 3.82
N TYR A 21 9.38 -21.72 3.87
CA TYR A 21 8.34 -20.70 4.06
C TYR A 21 7.47 -20.51 2.83
N VAL A 22 8.01 -20.64 1.62
CA VAL A 22 7.21 -20.69 0.38
C VAL A 22 6.19 -21.83 0.45
N ALA A 23 6.59 -23.02 0.90
CA ALA A 23 5.66 -24.14 1.04
C ALA A 23 4.54 -23.85 2.05
N LEU A 24 4.86 -23.21 3.18
CA LEU A 24 3.85 -22.80 4.17
C LEU A 24 2.91 -21.72 3.60
N ILE A 25 3.44 -20.74 2.87
CA ILE A 25 2.65 -19.68 2.23
C ILE A 25 1.69 -20.28 1.20
N LYS A 26 2.15 -21.25 0.38
CA LYS A 26 1.28 -21.98 -0.56
C LYS A 26 0.14 -22.71 0.16
N GLN A 27 0.45 -23.38 1.27
CA GLN A 27 -0.57 -24.06 2.09
C GLN A 27 -1.59 -23.07 2.67
N PHE A 28 -1.12 -21.92 3.17
CA PHE A 28 -1.99 -20.85 3.67
C PHE A 28 -2.89 -20.30 2.56
N ALA A 29 -2.30 -19.91 1.43
CA ALA A 29 -3.01 -19.30 0.30
C ALA A 29 -3.98 -20.26 -0.41
N ALA A 30 -3.82 -21.57 -0.23
CA ALA A 30 -4.75 -22.58 -0.77
C ALA A 30 -6.11 -22.62 -0.05
N ALA A 31 -6.25 -21.98 1.12
CA ALA A 31 -7.55 -21.92 1.79
C ALA A 31 -8.57 -21.15 0.94
N LYS A 32 -9.82 -21.61 0.95
CA LYS A 32 -10.91 -21.07 0.11
C LYS A 32 -11.07 -19.54 0.17
N PRO A 33 -10.95 -18.87 1.34
CA PRO A 33 -10.97 -17.41 1.44
C PRO A 33 -9.94 -16.67 0.57
N PHE A 34 -8.83 -17.34 0.26
CA PHE A 34 -7.62 -16.74 -0.33
C PHE A 34 -7.40 -17.08 -1.80
N ARG A 35 -8.30 -17.86 -2.41
CA ARG A 35 -8.27 -18.16 -3.86
C ARG A 35 -8.23 -16.89 -4.72
N SER A 36 -7.79 -17.00 -5.96
CA SER A 36 -7.83 -15.89 -6.92
C SER A 36 -9.24 -15.33 -7.11
N ALA A 37 -9.32 -14.05 -7.42
CA ALA A 37 -10.58 -13.37 -7.69
C ALA A 37 -11.19 -13.88 -8.99
N THR A 38 -12.50 -13.98 -9.02
CA THR A 38 -13.31 -14.15 -10.23
C THR A 38 -13.67 -12.77 -10.82
N VAL A 39 -14.25 -12.74 -12.02
CA VAL A 39 -14.68 -11.50 -12.69
C VAL A 39 -15.61 -10.66 -11.82
N ASP A 40 -16.53 -11.30 -11.09
CA ASP A 40 -17.48 -10.62 -10.20
C ASP A 40 -16.84 -10.08 -8.91
N GLU A 41 -15.60 -10.47 -8.63
CA GLU A 41 -14.87 -10.11 -7.41
C GLU A 41 -13.88 -8.96 -7.62
N LEU A 42 -14.07 -8.13 -8.66
CA LEU A 42 -13.33 -6.86 -8.79
C LEU A 42 -13.50 -6.00 -7.53
N LEU A 43 -14.71 -6.01 -6.96
CA LEU A 43 -15.01 -5.51 -5.62
C LEU A 43 -15.64 -6.63 -4.78
N LEU A 44 -15.17 -6.83 -3.54
CA LEU A 44 -15.54 -7.98 -2.72
C LEU A 44 -16.89 -7.85 -1.98
N ALA A 45 -17.92 -7.24 -2.58
CA ALA A 45 -19.30 -7.17 -2.05
C ALA A 45 -19.48 -7.00 -0.51
N ASP A 46 -18.57 -6.27 0.15
CA ASP A 46 -18.49 -6.15 1.63
C ASP A 46 -18.25 -7.46 2.42
N ASP A 47 -17.83 -8.53 1.76
CA ASP A 47 -17.37 -9.78 2.38
C ASP A 47 -15.98 -9.58 3.00
N PHE A 48 -15.95 -9.46 4.33
CA PHE A 48 -14.71 -9.33 5.10
C PHE A 48 -13.86 -10.62 5.08
N HIS A 49 -14.52 -11.77 4.92
CA HIS A 49 -13.91 -13.10 4.99
C HIS A 49 -13.31 -13.53 3.65
N ARG A 50 -13.29 -12.65 2.65
CA ARG A 50 -12.72 -12.89 1.33
C ARG A 50 -11.48 -12.03 1.09
N ARG A 51 -10.36 -12.62 0.67
CA ARG A 51 -9.09 -11.91 0.39
C ARG A 51 -8.27 -12.59 -0.71
N PRO A 52 -8.47 -12.28 -2.00
CA PRO A 52 -7.70 -12.89 -3.07
C PRO A 52 -6.17 -12.74 -2.91
N LEU A 53 -5.44 -13.86 -2.84
CA LEU A 53 -3.97 -13.87 -2.69
C LEU A 53 -3.20 -14.26 -3.96
N ARG A 54 -3.89 -14.69 -5.02
CA ARG A 54 -3.27 -15.26 -6.24
C ARG A 54 -2.30 -16.39 -5.93
N PRO A 55 -2.78 -17.55 -5.42
CA PRO A 55 -1.90 -18.64 -5.01
C PRO A 55 -0.89 -19.10 -6.08
N GLU A 56 -1.26 -18.98 -7.35
CA GLU A 56 -0.42 -19.20 -8.52
C GLU A 56 0.89 -18.39 -8.51
N ASP A 57 0.89 -17.20 -7.91
CA ASP A 57 2.11 -16.37 -7.84
C ASP A 57 3.22 -17.04 -7.01
N PHE A 58 2.84 -17.83 -6.00
CA PHE A 58 3.79 -18.49 -5.12
C PHE A 58 4.54 -19.65 -5.80
N GLU A 59 4.14 -20.07 -7.01
CA GLU A 59 4.89 -21.05 -7.80
C GLU A 59 6.26 -20.52 -8.25
N PHE A 60 6.39 -19.21 -8.44
CA PHE A 60 7.60 -18.58 -8.94
C PHE A 60 8.25 -17.60 -7.96
N LEU A 61 7.52 -17.13 -6.94
CA LEU A 61 8.09 -16.26 -5.90
C LEU A 61 9.05 -17.04 -4.98
N LYS A 62 10.29 -16.56 -4.88
CA LYS A 62 11.37 -17.28 -4.16
C LYS A 62 11.68 -16.75 -2.76
N PHE A 63 11.32 -15.51 -2.43
CA PHE A 63 11.61 -14.85 -1.13
C PHE A 63 13.05 -15.02 -0.61
N MET A 64 14.04 -14.98 -1.50
CA MET A 64 15.46 -15.24 -1.16
C MET A 64 16.17 -14.04 -0.54
N LYS A 65 15.73 -12.83 -0.89
CA LYS A 65 16.31 -11.56 -0.45
C LYS A 65 15.17 -10.65 0.00
N PRO A 66 15.29 -10.02 1.17
CA PRO A 66 14.25 -9.15 1.70
C PRO A 66 13.98 -7.98 0.75
N VAL A 67 12.79 -7.40 0.89
CA VAL A 67 12.38 -6.19 0.18
C VAL A 67 13.41 -5.10 0.41
N ARG A 68 13.63 -4.29 -0.63
CA ARG A 68 14.54 -3.15 -0.66
C ARG A 68 13.79 -1.93 -1.13
N GLU A 69 14.37 -0.79 -0.85
CA GLU A 69 13.82 0.51 -1.17
C GLU A 69 13.35 0.67 -2.64
N HIS A 70 14.11 0.14 -3.61
CA HIS A 70 13.78 0.25 -5.04
C HIS A 70 12.80 -0.81 -5.55
N ASN A 71 12.40 -1.80 -4.76
CA ASN A 71 11.50 -2.89 -5.20
C ASN A 71 10.24 -3.05 -4.33
N VAL A 72 9.90 -2.02 -3.55
CA VAL A 72 8.73 -1.99 -2.64
C VAL A 72 7.38 -2.07 -3.37
N SER A 73 7.33 -1.73 -4.66
CA SER A 73 6.11 -1.79 -5.49
C SER A 73 5.99 -3.07 -6.31
N ARG A 74 6.98 -3.96 -6.24
CA ARG A 74 7.05 -5.18 -7.05
C ARG A 74 6.27 -6.35 -6.45
N LEU A 75 6.08 -7.40 -7.24
CA LEU A 75 5.17 -8.51 -6.91
C LEU A 75 5.47 -9.20 -5.57
N PRO A 76 6.74 -9.48 -5.20
CA PRO A 76 7.03 -10.06 -3.89
C PRO A 76 6.56 -9.19 -2.71
N ALA A 77 6.62 -7.85 -2.86
CA ALA A 77 6.17 -6.93 -1.83
C ALA A 77 4.63 -6.89 -1.74
N LEU A 78 3.94 -6.88 -2.89
CA LEU A 78 2.47 -6.98 -2.95
C LEU A 78 1.96 -8.28 -2.32
N ALA A 79 2.51 -9.41 -2.72
CA ALA A 79 2.11 -10.74 -2.24
C ALA A 79 2.36 -10.88 -0.73
N SER A 80 3.50 -10.40 -0.24
CA SER A 80 3.81 -10.36 1.20
C SER A 80 2.81 -9.47 1.94
N GLY A 81 2.52 -8.28 1.42
CA GLY A 81 1.60 -7.31 2.03
C GLY A 81 0.17 -7.87 2.15
N ARG A 82 -0.35 -8.46 1.07
CA ARG A 82 -1.66 -9.12 1.05
C ARG A 82 -1.72 -10.32 2.00
N THR A 83 -0.67 -11.13 2.04
CA THR A 83 -0.60 -12.30 2.95
C THR A 83 -0.53 -11.87 4.41
N LEU A 84 0.35 -10.92 4.76
CA LEU A 84 0.47 -10.40 6.12
C LEU A 84 -0.82 -9.76 6.62
N MET A 85 -1.47 -8.93 5.79
CA MET A 85 -2.75 -8.30 6.19
C MET A 85 -3.82 -9.37 6.42
N SER A 86 -3.82 -10.43 5.60
CA SER A 86 -4.72 -11.57 5.81
C SER A 86 -4.47 -12.27 7.14
N ILE A 87 -3.19 -12.53 7.48
CA ILE A 87 -2.79 -13.19 8.73
C ILE A 87 -3.17 -12.34 9.95
N TYR A 88 -2.83 -11.06 9.96
CA TYR A 88 -3.07 -10.19 11.13
C TYR A 88 -4.55 -10.05 11.47
N GLU A 89 -5.40 -10.13 10.45
CA GLU A 89 -6.82 -9.91 10.61
C GLU A 89 -7.62 -11.21 10.84
N LEU A 90 -6.95 -12.37 10.93
CA LEU A 90 -7.57 -13.59 11.45
C LEU A 90 -8.01 -13.44 12.92
N ASP A 91 -7.41 -12.52 13.67
CA ASP A 91 -7.76 -12.24 15.06
C ASP A 91 -8.75 -11.07 15.21
N ILE A 92 -9.34 -10.60 14.12
CA ILE A 92 -10.35 -9.53 14.15
C ILE A 92 -11.73 -10.16 14.02
N ALA A 93 -12.56 -9.96 15.03
CA ALA A 93 -13.94 -10.44 15.02
C ALA A 93 -14.80 -9.67 14.01
N ARG A 94 -15.34 -10.39 13.02
CA ARG A 94 -16.38 -9.92 12.10
C ARG A 94 -17.45 -10.98 11.95
N ALA A 95 -18.69 -10.61 12.28
CA ALA A 95 -19.85 -11.46 12.10
C ALA A 95 -20.06 -11.80 10.61
N PRO A 96 -20.67 -12.95 10.29
CA PRO A 96 -21.11 -13.24 8.93
C PRO A 96 -22.06 -12.14 8.42
N SER A 97 -22.10 -11.93 7.12
CA SER A 97 -22.92 -10.90 6.46
C SER A 97 -24.42 -11.12 6.65
N SER A 98 -24.86 -12.37 6.78
CA SER A 98 -26.25 -12.74 7.00
C SER A 98 -26.38 -14.06 7.79
N GLY A 99 -27.61 -14.53 7.97
CA GLY A 99 -27.92 -15.83 8.55
C GLY A 99 -27.82 -17.00 7.56
N GLU A 100 -27.52 -16.75 6.28
CA GLU A 100 -27.50 -17.78 5.25
C GLU A 100 -26.35 -18.78 5.46
N PRO A 101 -26.55 -20.08 5.17
CA PRO A 101 -25.51 -21.11 5.37
C PRO A 101 -24.18 -20.83 4.66
N ALA A 102 -24.23 -20.20 3.48
CA ALA A 102 -23.02 -19.86 2.71
C ALA A 102 -22.14 -18.82 3.42
N ASP A 103 -22.75 -17.79 4.02
CA ASP A 103 -22.04 -16.74 4.76
C ASP A 103 -21.41 -17.29 6.04
N TRP A 104 -22.10 -18.20 6.72
CA TRP A 104 -21.53 -18.95 7.84
C TRP A 104 -20.36 -19.82 7.42
N GLN A 105 -20.44 -20.47 6.26
CA GLN A 105 -19.32 -21.25 5.74
C GLN A 105 -18.11 -20.36 5.44
N HIS A 106 -18.30 -19.18 4.82
CA HIS A 106 -17.21 -18.22 4.57
C HIS A 106 -16.57 -17.75 5.88
N PHE A 107 -17.40 -17.38 6.86
CA PHE A 107 -16.95 -17.03 8.21
C PHE A 107 -16.11 -18.17 8.84
N THR A 108 -16.62 -19.39 8.83
CA THR A 108 -15.93 -20.55 9.42
C THR A 108 -14.64 -20.90 8.67
N ASP A 109 -14.65 -20.87 7.34
CA ASP A 109 -13.49 -21.17 6.49
C ASP A 109 -12.34 -20.18 6.72
N PHE A 110 -12.69 -18.92 7.02
CA PHE A 110 -11.70 -17.88 7.28
C PHE A 110 -11.07 -17.96 8.66
N TYR A 111 -11.84 -18.29 9.69
CA TYR A 111 -11.34 -18.39 11.07
C TYR A 111 -10.89 -19.81 11.44
N ARG A 112 -10.64 -20.70 10.47
CA ARG A 112 -10.16 -22.06 10.76
C ARG A 112 -8.84 -22.03 11.53
N GLU A 113 -8.72 -22.92 12.51
CA GLU A 113 -7.54 -22.97 13.38
C GLU A 113 -6.26 -23.34 12.60
N ASP A 114 -6.35 -24.25 11.63
CA ASP A 114 -5.23 -24.63 10.75
C ASP A 114 -4.63 -23.41 10.01
N THR A 115 -5.50 -22.51 9.54
CA THR A 115 -5.14 -21.28 8.84
C THR A 115 -4.47 -20.29 9.79
N ARG A 116 -4.94 -20.20 11.03
CA ARG A 116 -4.34 -19.37 12.09
C ARG A 116 -2.96 -19.87 12.49
N GLU A 117 -2.80 -21.19 12.65
CA GLU A 117 -1.51 -21.83 12.96
C GLU A 117 -0.49 -21.61 11.84
N LEU A 118 -0.89 -21.77 10.57
CA LEU A 118 -0.04 -21.46 9.41
C LEU A 118 0.36 -19.98 9.41
N GLY A 119 -0.61 -19.08 9.59
CA GLY A 119 -0.35 -17.64 9.66
C GLY A 119 0.67 -17.28 10.75
N ALA A 120 0.54 -17.87 11.94
CA ALA A 120 1.46 -17.65 13.05
C ALA A 120 2.90 -18.12 12.74
N GLN A 121 3.06 -19.21 11.99
CA GLN A 121 4.37 -19.70 11.55
C GLN A 121 4.99 -18.82 10.46
N ILE A 122 4.18 -18.28 9.55
CA ILE A 122 4.62 -17.50 8.39
C ILE A 122 4.96 -16.05 8.78
N ALA A 123 4.20 -15.46 9.70
CA ALA A 123 4.28 -14.02 10.00
C ALA A 123 5.70 -13.53 10.31
N PRO A 124 6.51 -14.17 11.19
CA PRO A 124 7.86 -13.68 11.49
C PRO A 124 8.77 -13.62 10.25
N PHE A 125 8.64 -14.60 9.34
CA PHE A 125 9.39 -14.64 8.09
C PHE A 125 9.00 -13.50 7.17
N LEU A 126 7.70 -13.31 6.93
CA LEU A 126 7.20 -12.25 6.05
C LEU A 126 7.42 -10.86 6.66
N GLU A 127 7.31 -10.70 7.98
CA GLU A 127 7.64 -9.45 8.68
C GLU A 127 9.10 -9.05 8.45
N ALA A 128 10.03 -9.99 8.66
CA ALA A 128 11.45 -9.75 8.42
C ALA A 128 11.74 -9.49 6.93
N TYR A 129 11.12 -10.28 6.05
CA TYR A 129 11.24 -10.12 4.60
C TYR A 129 10.77 -8.74 4.12
N SER A 130 9.61 -8.29 4.61
CA SER A 130 8.96 -7.06 4.16
C SER A 130 9.55 -5.80 4.79
N PHE A 131 10.09 -5.84 6.01
CA PHE A 131 10.37 -4.62 6.77
C PHE A 131 11.83 -4.41 7.17
N GLU A 132 12.74 -5.37 6.94
CA GLU A 132 14.16 -5.20 7.34
C GLU A 132 14.80 -3.91 6.76
N TYR A 133 14.50 -3.57 5.50
CA TYR A 133 15.07 -2.38 4.86
C TYR A 133 14.70 -1.06 5.57
N LEU A 134 13.57 -1.04 6.29
CA LEU A 134 13.11 0.14 7.02
C LEU A 134 14.04 0.49 8.18
N THR A 135 14.74 -0.50 8.74
CA THR A 135 15.54 -0.32 9.96
C THR A 135 17.03 -0.54 9.77
N LYS A 136 17.44 -0.73 8.53
CA LYS A 136 18.85 -0.84 8.16
C LYS A 136 19.59 0.49 8.33
N ASP A 137 20.79 0.45 8.88
CA ASP A 137 21.70 1.60 8.99
C ASP A 137 21.09 2.82 9.74
N VAL A 138 20.23 2.57 10.72
CA VAL A 138 19.61 3.64 11.53
C VAL A 138 20.58 4.12 12.59
N VAL A 139 20.79 5.44 12.66
CA VAL A 139 21.50 6.10 13.75
C VAL A 139 20.54 6.20 14.95
N THR A 140 20.73 5.33 15.95
CA THR A 140 19.81 5.22 17.09
C THR A 140 20.17 6.11 18.29
N SER A 141 21.28 6.83 18.19
CA SER A 141 21.80 7.75 19.21
C SER A 141 21.43 9.22 18.97
N GLU A 142 20.45 9.49 18.10
CA GLU A 142 19.97 10.86 17.85
C GLU A 142 19.42 11.50 19.14
N SER A 143 19.47 12.83 19.25
CA SER A 143 18.87 13.52 20.39
C SER A 143 17.34 13.54 20.29
N VAL A 144 16.66 13.77 21.41
CA VAL A 144 15.19 13.92 21.47
C VAL A 144 14.70 14.98 20.47
N ASP A 145 15.39 16.12 20.39
CA ASP A 145 15.05 17.21 19.47
C ASP A 145 15.22 16.77 18.00
N ALA A 146 16.34 16.14 17.66
CA ALA A 146 16.59 15.67 16.30
C ALA A 146 15.59 14.59 15.87
N THR A 147 15.24 13.67 16.77
CA THR A 147 14.27 12.61 16.52
C THR A 147 12.86 13.17 16.40
N SER A 148 12.40 14.04 17.32
CA SER A 148 11.05 14.63 17.26
C SER A 148 10.84 15.53 16.04
N ALA A 149 11.88 16.24 15.59
CA ALA A 149 11.85 17.01 14.34
C ALA A 149 11.61 16.16 13.09
N ARG A 150 11.81 14.83 13.12
CA ARG A 150 11.42 13.94 12.01
C ARG A 150 9.91 13.93 11.80
N VAL A 151 9.13 14.05 12.89
CA VAL A 151 7.67 14.05 12.82
C VAL A 151 7.17 15.26 12.02
N THR A 152 7.81 16.43 12.19
CA THR A 152 7.47 17.63 11.41
C THR A 152 7.92 17.53 9.97
N ARG A 153 9.07 16.91 9.71
CA ARG A 153 9.55 16.62 8.36
C ARG A 153 8.57 15.74 7.58
N ILE A 154 8.05 14.68 8.21
CA ILE A 154 7.00 13.84 7.59
C ILE A 154 5.80 14.68 7.19
N VAL A 155 5.31 15.57 8.08
CA VAL A 155 4.18 16.46 7.76
C VAL A 155 4.49 17.35 6.56
N ASP A 156 5.65 17.99 6.53
CA ASP A 156 6.03 18.93 5.47
C ASP A 156 6.18 18.21 4.11
N GLU A 157 6.83 17.05 4.09
CA GLU A 157 7.01 16.24 2.88
C GLU A 157 5.68 15.69 2.33
N GLU A 158 4.79 15.22 3.21
CA GLU A 158 3.44 14.79 2.82
C GLU A 158 2.64 15.97 2.26
N LEU A 159 2.66 17.15 2.89
CA LEU A 159 1.96 18.33 2.39
C LEU A 159 2.45 18.77 1.01
N ALA A 160 3.77 18.73 0.77
CA ALA A 160 4.35 19.03 -0.53
C ALA A 160 3.88 18.02 -1.59
N PHE A 161 3.93 16.72 -1.26
CA PHE A 161 3.46 15.65 -2.15
C PHE A 161 1.98 15.77 -2.51
N TRP A 162 1.10 16.02 -1.54
CA TRP A 162 -0.33 16.14 -1.79
C TRP A 162 -0.65 17.37 -2.63
N SER A 163 0.02 18.49 -2.38
CA SER A 163 -0.15 19.71 -3.18
C SER A 163 0.20 19.46 -4.65
N ALA A 164 1.37 18.88 -4.91
CA ALA A 164 1.81 18.54 -6.27
C ALA A 164 0.92 17.49 -6.94
N THR A 165 0.45 16.50 -6.17
CA THR A 165 -0.43 15.44 -6.67
C THR A 165 -1.79 15.99 -7.08
N PHE A 166 -2.45 16.79 -6.23
CA PHE A 166 -3.73 17.38 -6.59
C PHE A 166 -3.61 18.35 -7.77
N GLU A 167 -2.52 19.12 -7.85
CA GLU A 167 -2.27 19.99 -9.01
C GLU A 167 -2.13 19.17 -10.31
N ARG A 168 -1.37 18.08 -10.30
CA ARG A 168 -1.24 17.17 -11.46
C ARG A 168 -2.56 16.56 -11.85
N LEU A 169 -3.33 16.06 -10.88
CA LEU A 169 -4.63 15.44 -11.14
C LEU A 169 -5.63 16.43 -11.74
N MET A 170 -5.64 17.69 -11.27
CA MET A 170 -6.46 18.75 -11.87
C MET A 170 -6.01 19.06 -13.29
N ARG A 171 -4.71 19.18 -13.53
CA ARG A 171 -4.13 19.46 -14.85
C ARG A 171 -4.49 18.39 -15.89
N ASN A 172 -4.56 17.14 -15.45
CA ASN A 172 -4.84 15.99 -16.31
C ASN A 172 -6.33 15.62 -16.35
N ASP A 173 -7.22 16.47 -15.81
CA ASP A 173 -8.67 16.21 -15.74
C ASP A 173 -9.00 14.84 -15.12
N TYR A 174 -8.28 14.48 -14.06
CA TYR A 174 -8.36 13.18 -13.39
C TYR A 174 -8.53 13.32 -11.86
N LEU A 175 -9.04 14.48 -11.39
CA LEU A 175 -9.17 14.74 -9.96
C LEU A 175 -10.18 13.81 -9.29
N GLU A 176 -11.33 13.57 -9.91
CA GLU A 176 -12.38 12.72 -9.32
C GLU A 176 -11.93 11.26 -9.19
N GLU A 177 -11.43 10.68 -10.28
CA GLU A 177 -10.89 9.32 -10.32
C GLU A 177 -9.65 9.19 -9.42
N GLY A 178 -8.80 10.21 -9.41
CA GLY A 178 -7.65 10.29 -8.54
C GLY A 178 -8.05 10.31 -7.06
N LEU A 179 -9.03 11.12 -6.68
CA LEU A 179 -9.59 11.14 -5.32
C LEU A 179 -10.20 9.79 -4.94
N ARG A 180 -10.95 9.15 -5.85
CA ARG A 180 -11.48 7.80 -5.65
C ARG A 180 -10.38 6.80 -5.30
N PHE A 181 -9.28 6.80 -6.05
CA PHE A 181 -8.14 5.92 -5.76
C PHE A 181 -7.43 6.27 -4.45
N ILE A 182 -7.22 7.57 -4.18
CA ILE A 182 -6.62 8.06 -2.94
C ILE A 182 -7.45 7.60 -1.72
N MET A 183 -8.77 7.68 -1.80
CA MET A 183 -9.66 7.27 -0.71
C MET A 183 -9.68 5.75 -0.51
N VAL A 184 -9.47 4.95 -1.55
CA VAL A 184 -9.23 3.50 -1.40
C VAL A 184 -7.97 3.25 -0.56
N GLN A 185 -6.89 3.98 -0.81
CA GLN A 185 -5.63 3.80 -0.08
C GLN A 185 -5.70 4.33 1.36
N ARG A 186 -6.38 5.47 1.59
CA ARG A 186 -6.35 6.17 2.88
C ARG A 186 -7.55 5.86 3.75
N TRP A 187 -8.77 5.89 3.21
CA TRP A 187 -10.00 5.71 3.99
C TRP A 187 -10.35 4.24 4.20
N ALA A 188 -10.35 3.42 3.14
CA ALA A 188 -10.73 2.01 3.26
C ALA A 188 -9.73 1.20 4.13
N LEU A 189 -8.48 1.64 4.21
CA LEU A 189 -7.45 1.04 5.06
C LEU A 189 -7.33 1.68 6.46
N ALA A 190 -7.85 2.90 6.68
CA ALA A 190 -7.78 3.59 7.98
C ALA A 190 -8.32 2.71 9.12
N VAL A 191 -9.33 1.89 8.84
CA VAL A 191 -9.93 1.02 9.84
C VAL A 191 -8.94 -0.07 10.31
N SER A 192 -8.14 -0.66 9.42
CA SER A 192 -7.09 -1.62 9.82
C SER A 192 -6.01 -0.91 10.65
N THR A 193 -5.54 0.24 10.18
CA THR A 193 -4.51 1.04 10.87
C THR A 193 -4.94 1.38 12.31
N ARG A 194 -6.18 1.85 12.47
CA ARG A 194 -6.76 2.20 13.78
C ARG A 194 -6.95 0.98 14.66
N ARG A 195 -7.38 -0.16 14.11
CA ARG A 195 -7.52 -1.41 14.88
C ARG A 195 -6.18 -1.92 15.40
N ALA A 196 -5.10 -1.83 14.60
CA ALA A 196 -3.76 -2.20 15.06
C ALA A 196 -3.36 -1.42 16.32
N LEU A 197 -3.54 -0.09 16.30
CA LEU A 197 -3.23 0.78 17.43
C LEU A 197 -4.19 0.57 18.61
N ALA A 198 -5.49 0.41 18.37
CA ALA A 198 -6.48 0.20 19.42
C ALA A 198 -6.24 -1.13 20.17
N ARG A 199 -5.89 -2.21 19.46
CA ARG A 199 -5.50 -3.47 20.08
C ARG A 199 -4.23 -3.33 20.89
N ALA A 200 -3.20 -2.68 20.34
CA ALA A 200 -1.97 -2.42 21.08
C ALA A 200 -2.22 -1.61 22.36
N ALA A 201 -3.05 -0.58 22.28
CA ALA A 201 -3.46 0.22 23.43
C ALA A 201 -4.16 -0.63 24.50
N ALA A 202 -5.12 -1.47 24.09
CA ALA A 202 -5.81 -2.39 24.99
C ALA A 202 -4.89 -3.46 25.59
N SER A 203 -3.81 -3.81 24.91
CA SER A 203 -2.77 -4.74 25.39
C SER A 203 -1.63 -4.04 26.16
N GLY A 204 -1.76 -2.76 26.49
CA GLY A 204 -0.81 -2.03 27.34
C GLY A 204 0.47 -1.55 26.64
N PHE A 205 0.54 -1.59 25.30
CA PHE A 205 1.72 -1.15 24.56
C PHE A 205 2.03 0.34 24.71
N PHE A 206 1.10 1.14 25.23
CA PHE A 206 1.27 2.58 25.46
C PHE A 206 1.23 2.96 26.94
N ASP A 207 1.20 1.99 27.86
CA ASP A 207 1.07 2.26 29.31
C ASP A 207 2.33 2.87 29.93
N MET A 208 3.45 2.82 29.21
CA MET A 208 4.65 3.56 29.58
C MET A 208 4.50 5.08 29.41
N LEU A 209 3.44 5.55 28.75
CA LEU A 209 3.18 6.97 28.48
C LEU A 209 1.87 7.44 29.13
N PRO A 210 1.84 8.69 29.66
CA PRO A 210 0.61 9.38 30.02
C PRO A 210 -0.37 9.44 28.83
N PRO A 211 -1.70 9.33 29.04
CA PRO A 211 -2.69 9.29 27.97
C PRO A 211 -2.61 10.45 26.97
N ASP A 212 -2.30 11.66 27.42
CA ASP A 212 -2.16 12.86 26.60
C ASP A 212 -0.89 12.87 25.74
N GLU A 213 0.08 12.03 26.06
CA GLU A 213 1.33 11.87 25.32
C GLU A 213 1.31 10.71 24.32
N ARG A 214 0.28 9.86 24.34
CA ARG A 214 0.16 8.69 23.45
C ARG A 214 -0.08 9.11 21.99
N PRO A 215 0.50 8.41 21.00
CA PRO A 215 0.14 8.59 19.59
C PRO A 215 -1.31 8.17 19.33
N SER A 216 -2.01 8.86 18.43
CA SER A 216 -3.41 8.56 18.11
C SER A 216 -3.78 8.95 16.68
N LEU A 217 -4.63 8.15 16.02
CA LEU A 217 -5.25 8.49 14.72
C LEU A 217 -6.69 9.01 14.88
N HIS A 218 -7.13 9.20 16.12
CA HIS A 218 -8.39 9.84 16.47
C HIS A 218 -8.06 11.21 17.07
N ARG A 219 -8.06 12.24 16.21
CA ARG A 219 -7.81 13.64 16.54
C ARG A 219 -8.87 14.50 15.85
N GLU A 220 -9.01 15.76 16.26
CA GLU A 220 -9.95 16.71 15.64
C GLU A 220 -9.60 17.02 14.17
N VAL A 221 -8.32 16.89 13.80
CA VAL A 221 -7.82 17.11 12.44
C VAL A 221 -6.91 15.94 12.03
N PRO A 222 -7.16 15.26 10.90
CA PRO A 222 -8.38 15.39 10.09
C PRO A 222 -9.64 15.00 10.86
N ASP A 223 -10.71 15.70 10.53
CA ASP A 223 -12.05 15.29 10.92
C ASP A 223 -12.53 14.13 10.04
N ASP A 224 -12.86 13.02 10.68
CA ASP A 224 -13.41 11.84 10.01
C ASP A 224 -14.67 12.15 9.20
N THR A 225 -15.44 13.17 9.58
CA THR A 225 -16.62 13.62 8.83
C THR A 225 -16.23 14.16 7.46
N LEU A 226 -15.11 14.88 7.35
CA LEU A 226 -14.61 15.34 6.05
C LEU A 226 -14.17 14.15 5.20
N LEU A 227 -13.40 13.23 5.80
CA LEU A 227 -12.92 12.04 5.10
C LEU A 227 -14.08 11.19 4.58
N GLU A 228 -15.10 10.98 5.40
CA GLU A 228 -16.32 10.27 5.02
C GLU A 228 -17.07 10.97 3.88
N ARG A 229 -17.21 12.31 3.93
CA ARG A 229 -17.85 13.08 2.84
C ARG A 229 -17.08 12.99 1.54
N VAL A 230 -15.76 13.11 1.58
CA VAL A 230 -14.90 12.97 0.40
C VAL A 230 -14.99 11.56 -0.15
N ALA A 231 -14.94 10.54 0.72
CA ALA A 231 -15.08 9.15 0.33
C ALA A 231 -16.42 8.91 -0.37
N ALA A 232 -17.52 9.37 0.23
CA ALA A 232 -18.86 9.28 -0.35
C ALA A 232 -18.98 10.02 -1.69
N ALA A 233 -18.47 11.25 -1.76
CA ALA A 233 -18.46 12.04 -3.01
C ALA A 233 -17.64 11.36 -4.12
N SER A 234 -16.61 10.60 -3.75
CA SER A 234 -15.77 9.86 -4.70
C SER A 234 -16.28 8.43 -4.98
N GLY A 235 -17.43 8.03 -4.43
CA GLY A 235 -18.00 6.68 -4.58
C GLY A 235 -17.34 5.58 -3.72
N ILE A 236 -16.53 5.95 -2.73
CA ILE A 236 -15.89 5.05 -1.77
C ILE A 236 -16.76 4.91 -0.53
N THR A 237 -17.82 4.10 -0.64
CA THR A 237 -18.84 3.91 0.41
C THR A 237 -18.87 2.50 1.01
N ARG A 238 -18.14 1.56 0.39
CA ARG A 238 -18.12 0.16 0.80
C ARG A 238 -17.22 -0.08 2.00
N ARG A 239 -17.46 -1.19 2.69
CA ARG A 239 -16.73 -1.58 3.90
C ARG A 239 -15.38 -2.18 3.56
N GLN A 240 -14.54 -2.25 4.58
CA GLN A 240 -13.31 -3.00 4.52
C GLN A 240 -13.60 -4.51 4.36
N HIS A 241 -13.01 -5.26 3.42
CA HIS A 241 -12.01 -4.91 2.39
C HIS A 241 -12.58 -4.96 0.96
N ALA A 242 -13.74 -4.34 0.70
CA ALA A 242 -14.39 -4.36 -0.61
C ALA A 242 -13.47 -3.95 -1.77
N TYR A 243 -12.49 -3.10 -1.50
CA TYR A 243 -11.52 -2.58 -2.48
C TYR A 243 -10.17 -3.32 -2.50
N TRP A 244 -10.12 -4.55 -1.97
CA TRP A 244 -8.89 -5.36 -1.79
C TRP A 244 -7.95 -5.36 -2.99
N GLN A 245 -8.52 -5.56 -4.19
CA GLN A 245 -7.79 -5.62 -5.44
C GLN A 245 -6.97 -4.34 -5.70
N PHE A 246 -7.45 -3.19 -5.24
CA PHE A 246 -6.87 -1.90 -5.55
C PHE A 246 -5.94 -1.36 -4.47
N TYR A 247 -5.64 -2.12 -3.42
CA TYR A 247 -4.66 -1.69 -2.43
C TYR A 247 -3.24 -1.80 -2.98
N LEU A 248 -2.51 -0.69 -2.92
CA LEU A 248 -1.10 -0.66 -3.31
C LEU A 248 -0.22 -1.45 -2.33
N PRO A 249 0.92 -2.00 -2.81
CA PRO A 249 1.90 -2.69 -1.96
C PRO A 249 2.29 -1.84 -0.74
N THR A 250 2.60 -0.57 -0.95
CA THR A 250 3.03 0.32 0.13
C THR A 250 1.89 0.77 1.06
N SER A 251 0.65 0.87 0.57
CA SER A 251 -0.53 1.16 1.38
C SER A 251 -0.82 0.03 2.37
N THR A 252 -0.74 -1.23 1.92
CA THR A 252 -0.88 -2.40 2.80
C THR A 252 0.30 -2.50 3.77
N ALA A 253 1.52 -2.23 3.31
CA ALA A 253 2.72 -2.22 4.15
C ALA A 253 2.60 -1.25 5.34
N LYS A 254 1.98 -0.07 5.16
CA LYS A 254 1.73 0.89 6.25
C LYS A 254 0.87 0.31 7.37
N CYS A 255 -0.21 -0.38 7.01
CA CYS A 255 -1.07 -1.05 7.98
C CYS A 255 -0.32 -2.20 8.65
N ASN A 256 0.39 -3.00 7.85
CA ASN A 256 1.09 -4.19 8.29
C ASN A 256 2.28 -3.87 9.21
N LEU A 257 2.98 -2.74 9.03
CA LEU A 257 4.04 -2.30 9.94
C LEU A 257 3.49 -2.11 11.36
N LEU A 258 2.34 -1.44 11.49
CA LEU A 258 1.71 -1.23 12.79
C LEU A 258 1.20 -2.53 13.38
N TYR A 259 0.57 -3.42 12.59
CA TYR A 259 0.18 -4.75 13.08
C TYR A 259 1.38 -5.58 13.54
N ALA A 260 2.48 -5.60 12.77
CA ALA A 260 3.70 -6.33 13.11
C ALA A 260 4.28 -5.87 14.46
N LEU A 261 4.32 -4.56 14.69
CA LEU A 261 4.80 -3.99 15.95
C LEU A 261 3.80 -4.20 17.09
N ALA A 262 2.49 -4.05 16.83
CA ALA A 262 1.40 -4.21 17.80
C ALA A 262 1.20 -5.64 18.31
N ARG A 263 1.76 -6.65 17.65
CA ARG A 263 1.72 -8.05 18.11
C ARG A 263 2.99 -8.52 18.82
N ARG A 264 4.03 -7.67 18.91
CA ARG A 264 5.35 -8.01 19.46
C ARG A 264 5.67 -7.13 20.68
N PRO A 265 5.35 -7.57 21.91
CA PRO A 265 5.58 -6.77 23.12
C PRO A 265 7.04 -6.36 23.31
N ASP A 266 7.99 -7.16 22.83
CA ASP A 266 9.43 -6.86 22.83
C ASP A 266 9.83 -5.75 21.83
N ARG A 267 8.87 -5.19 21.09
CA ARG A 267 9.01 -4.09 20.14
C ARG A 267 8.12 -2.89 20.47
N ALA A 268 7.56 -2.82 21.69
CA ALA A 268 6.60 -1.80 22.09
C ALA A 268 7.11 -0.35 21.93
N PHE A 269 8.38 -0.05 22.25
CA PHE A 269 8.91 1.30 22.06
C PHE A 269 9.02 1.68 20.58
N GLY A 270 9.34 0.70 19.73
CA GLY A 270 9.33 0.88 18.28
C GLY A 270 7.92 1.13 17.74
N LEU A 271 6.89 0.51 18.31
CA LEU A 271 5.50 0.82 17.98
C LEU A 271 5.17 2.28 18.26
N VAL A 272 5.61 2.84 19.41
CA VAL A 272 5.35 4.25 19.74
C VAL A 272 5.92 5.17 18.66
N GLY A 273 7.19 4.99 18.28
CA GLY A 273 7.83 5.78 17.24
C GLY A 273 7.12 5.65 15.88
N ALA A 274 6.79 4.43 15.46
CA ALA A 274 6.08 4.18 14.20
C ALA A 274 4.66 4.78 14.20
N ALA A 275 3.97 4.76 15.34
CA ALA A 275 2.64 5.35 15.49
C ALA A 275 2.65 6.88 15.41
N PHE A 276 3.71 7.56 15.91
CA PHE A 276 3.89 8.99 15.69
C PHE A 276 4.13 9.35 14.21
N ALA A 277 4.88 8.54 13.47
CA ALA A 277 5.01 8.71 12.02
C ALA A 277 3.65 8.56 11.31
N ALA A 278 2.86 7.55 11.69
CA ALA A 278 1.51 7.37 11.14
C ALA A 278 0.58 8.54 11.47
N GLU A 279 0.66 9.10 12.68
CA GLU A 279 -0.11 10.28 13.08
C GLU A 279 0.29 11.53 12.29
N ALA A 280 1.59 11.73 12.02
CA ALA A 280 2.08 12.82 11.17
C ALA A 280 1.54 12.73 9.74
N GLU A 281 1.60 11.55 9.13
CA GLU A 281 1.01 11.33 7.80
C GLU A 281 -0.50 11.61 7.78
N TRP A 282 -1.22 11.13 8.79
CA TRP A 282 -2.67 11.30 8.89
C TRP A 282 -3.05 12.78 9.03
N LEU A 283 -2.32 13.53 9.86
CA LEU A 283 -2.47 14.98 9.99
C LEU A 283 -2.25 15.69 8.65
N ALA A 284 -1.14 15.37 7.95
CA ALA A 284 -0.81 16.01 6.69
C ALA A 284 -1.83 15.73 5.59
N PHE A 285 -2.30 14.48 5.48
CA PHE A 285 -3.35 14.11 4.54
C PHE A 285 -4.65 14.87 4.82
N GLY A 286 -5.03 14.97 6.09
CA GLY A 286 -6.18 15.76 6.52
C GLY A 286 -6.11 17.22 6.11
N LEU A 287 -5.00 17.88 6.44
CA LEU A 287 -4.75 19.28 6.09
C LEU A 287 -4.71 19.52 4.57
N ALA A 288 -4.22 18.56 3.79
CA ALA A 288 -4.23 18.64 2.34
C ALA A 288 -5.65 18.49 1.77
N LEU A 289 -6.42 17.56 2.33
CA LEU A 289 -7.79 17.30 1.89
C LEU A 289 -8.74 18.46 2.24
N GLU A 290 -8.54 19.11 3.40
CA GLU A 290 -9.26 20.34 3.73
C GLU A 290 -9.08 21.44 2.67
N ARG A 291 -7.89 21.52 2.06
CA ARG A 291 -7.57 22.49 1.01
C ARG A 291 -8.16 22.07 -0.33
N ALA A 292 -7.94 20.83 -0.75
CA ALA A 292 -8.38 20.31 -2.05
C ALA A 292 -9.91 20.19 -2.14
N CYS A 293 -10.57 19.85 -1.04
CA CYS A 293 -12.01 19.63 -0.95
C CYS A 293 -12.70 20.69 -0.07
N ALA A 294 -12.28 21.96 -0.17
CA ALA A 294 -12.83 23.05 0.64
C ALA A 294 -14.36 23.19 0.51
N HIS A 295 -14.93 22.81 -0.63
CA HIS A 295 -16.37 22.83 -0.89
C HIS A 295 -17.17 21.75 -0.13
N LEU A 296 -16.51 20.73 0.45
CA LEU A 296 -17.14 19.67 1.26
C LEU A 296 -17.05 19.94 2.77
N GLN A 297 -16.39 21.04 3.16
CA GLN A 297 -16.31 21.46 4.56
C GLN A 297 -17.68 21.91 5.10
N PRO A 298 -17.99 21.64 6.39
CA PRO A 298 -19.14 22.26 7.04
C PRO A 298 -19.05 23.79 6.99
N ALA A 299 -20.19 24.46 6.75
CA ALA A 299 -20.28 25.91 6.79
C ALA A 299 -19.87 26.45 8.17
N GLY A 300 -19.05 27.50 8.21
CA GLY A 300 -18.60 28.14 9.45
C GLY A 300 -17.37 27.49 10.13
N ARG A 301 -16.83 26.39 9.59
CA ARG A 301 -15.59 25.82 10.11
C ARG A 301 -14.38 26.66 9.69
N GLY A 302 -13.62 27.15 10.66
CA GLY A 302 -12.35 27.83 10.42
C GLY A 302 -11.28 26.87 9.89
N ARG A 303 -10.34 27.39 9.08
CA ARG A 303 -9.23 26.60 8.56
C ARG A 303 -8.32 26.14 9.70
N ALA A 304 -7.91 24.88 9.69
CA ALA A 304 -6.97 24.35 10.68
C ALA A 304 -5.64 25.11 10.64
N GLN A 305 -5.11 25.44 11.82
CA GLN A 305 -3.81 26.11 11.95
C GLN A 305 -2.67 25.07 11.84
N ALA A 306 -2.28 24.75 10.61
CA ALA A 306 -1.29 23.71 10.30
C ALA A 306 0.01 23.84 11.11
N SER A 307 0.55 25.06 11.27
CA SER A 307 1.77 25.31 12.04
C SER A 307 1.63 24.94 13.53
N ALA A 308 0.50 25.33 14.15
CA ALA A 308 0.22 25.02 15.55
C ALA A 308 0.03 23.50 15.77
N LEU A 309 -0.70 22.83 14.87
CA LEU A 309 -0.90 21.38 14.93
C LEU A 309 0.43 20.61 14.77
N LYS A 310 1.28 21.03 13.83
CA LYS A 310 2.62 20.46 13.63
C LYS A 310 3.49 20.61 14.88
N SER A 311 3.54 21.82 15.45
CA SER A 311 4.33 22.08 16.66
C SER A 311 3.81 21.29 17.87
N ALA A 312 2.49 21.18 18.03
CA ALA A 312 1.90 20.38 19.12
C ALA A 312 2.23 18.89 18.99
N LEU A 313 2.23 18.35 17.77
CA LEU A 313 2.62 16.96 17.50
C LEU A 313 4.10 16.72 17.81
N GLU A 314 5.00 17.61 17.38
CA GLU A 314 6.44 17.55 17.68
C GLU A 314 6.72 17.57 19.18
N GLN A 315 6.14 18.54 19.90
CA GLN A 315 6.31 18.66 21.35
C GLN A 315 5.83 17.41 22.09
N ARG A 316 4.74 16.79 21.63
CA ARG A 316 4.24 15.55 22.22
C ARG A 316 5.15 14.36 21.95
N ALA A 317 5.66 14.23 20.72
CA ALA A 317 6.65 13.21 20.38
C ALA A 317 7.95 13.39 21.20
N ALA A 318 8.40 14.64 21.41
CA ALA A 318 9.56 14.95 22.23
C ALA A 318 9.35 14.55 23.70
N ARG A 319 8.19 14.86 24.30
CA ARG A 319 7.86 14.44 25.68
C ARG A 319 7.81 12.92 25.81
N ALA A 320 7.14 12.24 24.86
CA ALA A 320 7.04 10.78 24.86
C ALA A 320 8.43 10.12 24.77
N LEU A 321 9.28 10.59 23.86
CA LEU A 321 10.65 10.08 23.71
C LEU A 321 11.53 10.40 24.93
N GLY A 322 11.42 11.61 25.48
CA GLY A 322 12.12 12.00 26.70
C GLY A 322 11.80 11.06 27.86
N ARG A 323 10.52 10.76 28.09
CA ARG A 323 10.09 9.79 29.11
C ARG A 323 10.58 8.37 28.83
N VAL A 324 10.53 7.94 27.57
CA VAL A 324 11.06 6.63 27.19
C VAL A 324 12.55 6.53 27.51
N ALA A 325 13.32 7.57 27.20
CA ALA A 325 14.76 7.62 27.48
C ALA A 325 15.07 7.68 28.98
N GLU A 326 14.36 8.52 29.73
CA GLU A 326 14.56 8.71 31.17
C GLU A 326 14.19 7.47 31.97
N ASN A 327 13.07 6.82 31.65
CA ASN A 327 12.54 5.71 32.46
C ASN A 327 13.07 4.33 32.04
N PHE A 328 13.44 4.15 30.77
CA PHE A 328 13.80 2.83 30.21
C PHE A 328 15.18 2.80 29.54
N GLY A 329 15.88 3.94 29.51
CA GLY A 329 17.27 4.03 29.08
C GLY A 329 17.49 3.95 27.56
N ALA A 330 18.77 3.85 27.19
CA ALA A 330 19.24 3.99 25.82
C ALA A 330 18.68 2.93 24.85
N ALA A 331 18.40 1.71 25.32
CA ALA A 331 17.86 0.64 24.47
C ALA A 331 16.41 0.94 24.02
N ALA A 332 15.59 1.44 24.93
CA ALA A 332 14.20 1.84 24.63
C ALA A 332 14.17 3.09 23.73
N HIS A 333 15.03 4.07 24.00
CA HIS A 333 15.25 5.22 23.12
C HIS A 333 15.62 4.78 21.71
N ALA A 334 16.62 3.90 21.57
CA ALA A 334 17.06 3.38 20.28
C ALA A 334 15.93 2.67 19.53
N GLN A 335 15.12 1.86 20.21
CA GLN A 335 13.99 1.17 19.59
C GLN A 335 12.89 2.15 19.14
N TYR A 336 12.61 3.21 19.92
CA TYR A 336 11.72 4.29 19.50
C TYR A 336 12.21 4.96 18.23
N VAL A 337 13.49 5.34 18.17
CA VAL A 337 14.11 5.97 16.99
C VAL A 337 13.97 5.05 15.77
N GLN A 338 14.28 3.76 15.91
CA GLN A 338 14.11 2.78 14.83
C GLN A 338 12.67 2.72 14.33
N GLY A 339 11.68 2.75 15.24
CA GLY A 339 10.26 2.77 14.88
C GLY A 339 9.86 4.02 14.10
N LEU A 340 10.29 5.19 14.57
CA LEU A 340 10.00 6.46 13.90
C LEU A 340 10.64 6.54 12.51
N VAL A 341 11.91 6.13 12.39
CA VAL A 341 12.62 6.07 11.10
C VAL A 341 11.98 5.04 10.16
N ALA A 342 11.52 3.90 10.67
CA ALA A 342 10.79 2.93 9.87
C ALA A 342 9.50 3.51 9.28
N GLY A 343 8.73 4.22 10.11
CA GLY A 343 7.53 4.94 9.66
C GLY A 343 7.85 6.03 8.65
N GLU A 344 8.87 6.85 8.88
CA GLU A 344 9.34 7.91 7.97
C GLU A 344 9.73 7.35 6.59
N ARG A 345 10.56 6.31 6.55
CA ARG A 345 11.00 5.67 5.29
C ARG A 345 9.82 5.04 4.55
N LEU A 346 8.91 4.40 5.26
CA LEU A 346 7.72 3.81 4.65
C LEU A 346 6.76 4.88 4.12
N ALA A 347 6.61 6.00 4.83
CA ALA A 347 5.87 7.16 4.35
C ALA A 347 6.43 7.65 3.01
N GLY A 348 7.75 7.87 2.93
CA GLY A 348 8.44 8.27 1.71
C GLY A 348 8.22 7.31 0.54
N ARG A 349 8.36 6.00 0.79
CA ARG A 349 8.17 4.98 -0.26
C ARG A 349 6.72 4.88 -0.74
N ALA A 350 5.76 5.07 0.15
CA ALA A 350 4.35 5.06 -0.23
C ALA A 350 3.91 6.34 -0.95
N ARG A 351 4.50 7.50 -0.66
CA ARG A 351 4.30 8.71 -1.48
C ARG A 351 4.78 8.47 -2.90
N TRP A 352 5.97 7.90 -3.07
CA TRP A 352 6.49 7.54 -4.38
C TRP A 352 5.54 6.55 -5.10
N ASP A 353 5.18 5.44 -4.46
CA ASP A 353 4.35 4.40 -5.09
C ASP A 353 2.95 4.90 -5.49
N LEU A 354 2.26 5.63 -4.61
CA LEU A 354 0.98 6.27 -4.93
C LEU A 354 1.13 7.37 -5.99
N GLY A 355 2.19 8.16 -5.90
CA GLY A 355 2.52 9.21 -6.86
C GLY A 355 2.69 8.66 -8.28
N GLU A 356 3.49 7.63 -8.43
CA GLU A 356 3.73 6.93 -9.70
C GLU A 356 2.46 6.27 -10.23
N GLN A 357 1.60 5.71 -9.36
CA GLN A 357 0.36 5.08 -9.78
C GLN A 357 -0.59 6.14 -10.33
N LEU A 358 -0.76 7.25 -9.60
CA LEU A 358 -1.61 8.36 -10.04
C LEU A 358 -1.04 9.05 -11.29
N ARG A 359 0.28 9.20 -11.40
CA ARG A 359 0.94 9.72 -12.60
C ARG A 359 0.57 8.87 -13.80
N TRP A 360 0.81 7.55 -13.73
CA TRP A 360 0.49 6.61 -14.79
C TRP A 360 -0.98 6.65 -15.20
N LEU A 361 -1.91 6.57 -14.22
CA LEU A 361 -3.34 6.57 -14.50
C LEU A 361 -3.85 7.89 -15.09
N SER A 362 -3.38 9.02 -14.55
CA SER A 362 -3.79 10.35 -15.03
C SER A 362 -3.23 10.68 -16.42
N SER A 363 -2.22 9.94 -16.88
CA SER A 363 -1.59 10.11 -18.19
C SER A 363 -1.79 8.89 -19.10
N ILE A 364 -2.82 8.07 -18.86
CA ILE A 364 -2.98 6.77 -19.56
C ILE A 364 -2.97 6.88 -21.09
N ARG A 365 -3.46 8.00 -21.65
CA ARG A 365 -3.44 8.27 -23.09
C ARG A 365 -2.01 8.40 -23.63
N ASP A 366 -1.11 9.03 -22.87
CA ASP A 366 0.30 9.11 -23.23
C ASP A 366 0.95 7.73 -23.20
N TYR A 367 0.58 6.89 -22.22
CA TYR A 367 1.08 5.50 -22.14
C TYR A 367 0.57 4.60 -23.28
N VAL A 368 -0.60 4.89 -23.84
CA VAL A 368 -1.07 4.28 -25.11
C VAL A 368 -0.23 4.78 -26.29
N ALA A 369 0.06 6.09 -26.37
CA ALA A 369 0.94 6.62 -27.41
C ALA A 369 2.38 6.07 -27.32
N PHE A 370 2.89 5.90 -26.10
CA PHE A 370 4.18 5.27 -25.82
C PHE A 370 4.20 3.81 -26.28
N ALA A 371 3.11 3.08 -26.06
CA ALA A 371 2.96 1.70 -26.51
C ALA A 371 3.15 1.58 -28.04
N HIS A 372 2.52 2.46 -28.82
CA HIS A 372 2.70 2.48 -30.29
C HIS A 372 4.13 2.78 -30.73
N ARG A 373 4.80 3.72 -30.05
CA ARG A 373 6.21 4.06 -30.32
C ARG A 373 7.13 2.88 -30.02
N ILE A 374 6.90 2.20 -28.90
CA ILE A 374 7.64 1.00 -28.50
C ILE A 374 7.38 -0.14 -29.48
N SER A 375 6.14 -0.40 -29.87
CA SER A 375 5.80 -1.45 -30.85
C SER A 375 6.52 -1.24 -32.17
N SER A 376 6.50 0.00 -32.70
CA SER A 376 7.22 0.34 -33.94
C SER A 376 8.72 0.09 -33.82
N ARG A 377 9.28 0.35 -32.63
CA ARG A 377 10.69 0.14 -32.33
C ARG A 377 11.03 -1.34 -32.19
N ILE A 378 10.16 -2.14 -31.57
CA ILE A 378 10.29 -3.61 -31.52
C ILE A 378 10.38 -4.17 -32.94
N ASP A 379 9.47 -3.78 -33.84
CA ASP A 379 9.45 -4.29 -35.21
C ASP A 379 10.74 -3.96 -35.98
N ALA A 380 11.32 -2.78 -35.72
CA ALA A 380 12.52 -2.31 -36.40
C ALA A 380 13.83 -2.85 -35.79
N GLU A 381 13.94 -2.86 -34.46
CA GLU A 381 15.20 -3.12 -33.74
C GLU A 381 15.26 -4.51 -33.11
N CYS A 382 14.12 -5.11 -32.75
CA CYS A 382 14.03 -6.35 -31.98
C CYS A 382 12.86 -7.25 -32.43
N PRO A 383 12.73 -7.60 -33.73
CA PRO A 383 11.56 -8.32 -34.23
C PRO A 383 11.40 -9.75 -33.64
N GLY A 384 12.47 -10.32 -33.07
CA GLY A 384 12.48 -11.61 -32.40
C GLY A 384 12.33 -11.55 -30.88
N ILE A 385 11.90 -10.42 -30.31
CA ILE A 385 11.62 -10.31 -28.87
C ILE A 385 10.61 -11.39 -28.45
N ASP A 386 10.80 -11.99 -27.27
CA ASP A 386 9.80 -12.88 -26.71
C ASP A 386 8.54 -12.08 -26.41
N ARG A 387 7.46 -12.41 -27.11
CA ARG A 387 6.19 -11.71 -27.03
C ARG A 387 5.37 -12.13 -25.81
N GLU A 388 5.67 -13.28 -25.20
CA GLU A 388 4.82 -13.92 -24.18
C GLU A 388 3.34 -13.90 -24.59
N THR A 389 2.92 -14.84 -25.44
CA THR A 389 1.55 -14.91 -25.96
C THR A 389 0.61 -15.61 -24.97
N PHE A 390 -0.54 -14.99 -24.74
CA PHE A 390 -1.63 -15.51 -23.92
C PHE A 390 -2.88 -15.69 -24.78
N VAL A 391 -3.62 -16.76 -24.52
CA VAL A 391 -4.93 -17.04 -25.12
C VAL A 391 -5.88 -17.32 -23.96
N GLU A 392 -6.79 -16.38 -23.72
CA GLU A 392 -7.66 -16.40 -22.54
C GLU A 392 -9.15 -16.39 -22.95
N PRO A 393 -9.99 -17.22 -22.31
CA PRO A 393 -11.42 -17.29 -22.61
C PRO A 393 -12.20 -16.12 -21.99
N HIS A 394 -13.46 -15.95 -22.42
CA HIS A 394 -14.43 -15.03 -21.82
C HIS A 394 -14.45 -15.12 -20.29
N GLU A 395 -14.59 -13.96 -19.62
CA GLU A 395 -14.63 -13.81 -18.16
C GLU A 395 -13.36 -14.24 -17.41
N MET A 396 -12.29 -14.61 -18.13
CA MET A 396 -10.98 -14.74 -17.50
C MET A 396 -10.60 -13.39 -16.90
N CYS A 397 -10.46 -13.37 -15.57
CA CYS A 397 -10.19 -12.17 -14.79
C CYS A 397 -8.79 -12.28 -14.17
N SER A 398 -7.91 -11.38 -14.58
CA SER A 398 -6.64 -11.23 -13.91
C SER A 398 -6.88 -10.49 -12.59
N THR A 399 -6.81 -11.24 -11.48
CA THR A 399 -6.72 -10.62 -10.16
C THR A 399 -5.60 -9.59 -10.21
N THR A 400 -5.92 -8.37 -9.80
CA THR A 400 -5.00 -7.24 -9.86
C THR A 400 -3.62 -7.57 -9.29
N HIS A 401 -2.59 -7.22 -10.02
CA HIS A 401 -1.20 -7.53 -9.70
C HIS A 401 -0.25 -6.48 -10.27
N VAL A 402 1.04 -6.73 -10.09
CA VAL A 402 2.13 -5.89 -10.57
C VAL A 402 3.16 -6.78 -11.25
N HIS A 403 3.91 -6.24 -12.21
CA HIS A 403 5.09 -6.88 -12.76
C HIS A 403 6.36 -6.35 -12.08
N ASN A 404 7.48 -7.05 -12.30
CA ASN A 404 8.81 -6.66 -11.80
C ASN A 404 9.64 -5.93 -12.87
N ASP A 405 8.99 -5.55 -13.96
CA ASP A 405 9.53 -5.08 -15.23
C ASP A 405 8.42 -4.32 -16.01
N HIS A 406 8.80 -3.61 -17.07
CA HIS A 406 7.85 -2.92 -17.94
C HIS A 406 7.25 -3.89 -18.97
N ARG A 407 5.94 -3.81 -19.19
CA ARG A 407 5.22 -4.66 -20.15
C ARG A 407 4.50 -3.83 -21.20
N LEU A 408 4.57 -4.26 -22.45
CA LEU A 408 3.71 -3.75 -23.51
C LEU A 408 2.58 -4.73 -23.75
N VAL A 409 1.34 -4.38 -23.42
CA VAL A 409 0.18 -5.21 -23.79
C VAL A 409 -0.23 -4.86 -25.20
N THR A 410 -0.38 -5.86 -26.07
CA THR A 410 -0.90 -5.69 -27.45
C THR A 410 -1.96 -6.74 -27.74
N ILE A 411 -3.14 -6.32 -28.18
CA ILE A 411 -4.23 -7.25 -28.54
C ILE A 411 -4.06 -7.69 -29.99
N GLU A 412 -3.88 -9.00 -30.20
CA GLU A 412 -3.86 -9.61 -31.54
C GLU A 412 -5.28 -9.88 -32.05
N GLU A 413 -6.14 -10.42 -31.17
CA GLU A 413 -7.52 -10.77 -31.45
C GLU A 413 -8.37 -10.73 -30.17
N GLY A 414 -9.68 -10.47 -30.33
CA GLY A 414 -10.62 -10.37 -29.22
C GLY A 414 -10.66 -8.98 -28.56
N ASP A 415 -11.33 -8.92 -27.41
CA ASP A 415 -11.60 -7.71 -26.66
C ASP A 415 -11.27 -7.92 -25.17
N MET A 416 -10.60 -6.93 -24.59
CA MET A 416 -10.21 -6.92 -23.18
C MET A 416 -10.56 -5.58 -22.54
N LEU A 417 -11.03 -5.61 -21.30
CA LEU A 417 -11.09 -4.44 -20.43
C LEU A 417 -9.87 -4.44 -19.53
N PHE A 418 -9.14 -3.33 -19.53
CA PHE A 418 -8.01 -3.07 -18.64
C PHE A 418 -8.41 -2.09 -17.54
N TRP A 419 -7.91 -2.29 -16.32
CA TRP A 419 -8.14 -1.40 -15.19
C TRP A 419 -6.89 -1.19 -14.35
N GLY A 420 -6.70 0.06 -13.93
CA GLY A 420 -5.71 0.42 -12.91
C GLY A 420 -6.27 1.18 -11.71
N ASN A 421 -7.59 1.47 -11.71
CA ASN A 421 -8.34 2.10 -10.64
C ASN A 421 -9.81 1.68 -10.71
N ILE A 422 -10.53 1.78 -9.61
CA ILE A 422 -11.98 1.55 -9.57
C ILE A 422 -12.66 2.64 -10.41
N GLY A 423 -13.48 2.20 -11.37
CA GLY A 423 -14.17 3.11 -12.29
C GLY A 423 -13.31 3.59 -13.46
N MET A 424 -12.01 3.28 -13.51
CA MET A 424 -11.20 3.49 -14.70
C MET A 424 -11.20 2.20 -15.53
N GLN A 425 -11.66 2.31 -16.78
CA GLN A 425 -11.64 1.23 -17.74
C GLN A 425 -11.00 1.72 -19.04
N LEU A 426 -10.07 0.95 -19.56
CA LEU A 426 -9.53 1.10 -20.90
C LEU A 426 -9.98 -0.12 -21.71
N ALA A 427 -10.90 0.09 -22.64
CA ALA A 427 -11.28 -0.93 -23.60
C ALA A 427 -10.15 -1.09 -24.63
N LEU A 428 -9.72 -2.32 -24.82
CA LEU A 428 -8.69 -2.69 -25.78
C LEU A 428 -9.29 -3.69 -26.77
N HIS A 429 -9.26 -3.31 -28.03
CA HIS A 429 -9.67 -4.12 -29.17
C HIS A 429 -8.45 -4.59 -29.95
N LYS A 430 -8.67 -5.44 -30.96
CA LYS A 430 -7.63 -5.84 -31.91
C LYS A 430 -6.80 -4.65 -32.40
N GLY A 431 -5.49 -4.73 -32.19
CA GLY A 431 -4.49 -3.72 -32.57
C GLY A 431 -4.23 -2.65 -31.50
N ASP A 432 -5.08 -2.55 -30.48
CA ASP A 432 -4.85 -1.64 -29.37
C ASP A 432 -3.73 -2.15 -28.47
N MET A 433 -3.05 -1.20 -27.83
CA MET A 433 -1.90 -1.47 -26.99
C MET A 433 -1.75 -0.45 -25.87
N VAL A 434 -1.16 -0.89 -24.75
CA VAL A 434 -0.89 -0.03 -23.60
C VAL A 434 0.41 -0.44 -22.92
N LEU A 435 1.19 0.57 -22.51
CA LEU A 435 2.41 0.37 -21.72
C LEU A 435 2.04 0.30 -20.23
N ILE A 436 2.45 -0.78 -19.57
CA ILE A 436 2.33 -1.00 -18.14
C ILE A 436 3.73 -0.85 -17.53
N PRO A 437 3.99 0.21 -16.75
CA PRO A 437 5.29 0.38 -16.12
C PRO A 437 5.55 -0.62 -14.98
N ASP A 438 6.83 -0.86 -14.66
CA ASP A 438 7.27 -1.67 -13.52
C ASP A 438 6.53 -1.26 -12.23
N GLY A 439 6.06 -2.26 -11.50
CA GLY A 439 5.42 -2.09 -10.20
C GLY A 439 4.09 -1.36 -10.23
N ARG A 440 3.43 -1.16 -11.39
CA ARG A 440 2.10 -0.52 -11.47
C ARG A 440 0.98 -1.52 -11.30
N LEU A 441 0.08 -1.24 -10.36
CA LEU A 441 -1.02 -2.12 -10.02
C LEU A 441 -2.11 -2.06 -11.09
N HIS A 442 -2.44 -3.20 -11.68
CA HIS A 442 -3.42 -3.29 -12.75
C HIS A 442 -4.06 -4.66 -12.81
N GLY A 443 -5.12 -4.80 -13.60
CA GLY A 443 -5.68 -6.09 -13.98
C GLY A 443 -6.49 -5.97 -15.26
N SER A 444 -7.11 -7.07 -15.66
CA SER A 444 -7.87 -7.16 -16.89
C SER A 444 -8.98 -8.21 -16.83
N THR A 445 -9.96 -8.07 -17.72
CA THR A 445 -10.93 -9.13 -18.05
C THR A 445 -11.15 -9.22 -19.55
N VAL A 446 -11.19 -10.45 -20.04
CA VAL A 446 -11.60 -10.76 -21.40
C VAL A 446 -13.13 -10.64 -21.51
N VAL A 447 -13.59 -9.83 -22.46
CA VAL A 447 -15.02 -9.57 -22.70
C VAL A 447 -15.54 -10.16 -24.02
N SER A 448 -14.64 -10.61 -24.89
CA SER A 448 -14.97 -11.46 -26.04
C SER A 448 -15.00 -12.94 -25.64
N ASN A 449 -15.42 -13.82 -26.57
CA ASN A 449 -15.39 -15.27 -26.33
C ASN A 449 -13.98 -15.80 -25.99
N GLU A 450 -12.98 -15.22 -26.65
CA GLU A 450 -11.55 -15.50 -26.47
C GLU A 450 -10.78 -14.23 -26.82
N CYS A 451 -9.65 -13.99 -26.17
CA CYS A 451 -8.72 -12.92 -26.50
C CYS A 451 -7.29 -13.48 -26.58
N THR A 452 -6.62 -13.17 -27.69
CA THR A 452 -5.19 -13.44 -27.89
C THR A 452 -4.42 -12.13 -27.77
N TYR A 453 -3.45 -12.09 -26.86
CA TYR A 453 -2.64 -10.89 -26.63
C TYR A 453 -1.19 -11.23 -26.28
N HIS A 454 -0.31 -10.22 -26.38
CA HIS A 454 1.12 -10.32 -26.11
C HIS A 454 1.54 -9.38 -24.99
N GLN A 455 2.57 -9.76 -24.23
CA GLN A 455 3.17 -8.95 -23.16
C GLN A 455 4.71 -8.99 -23.15
N PRO A 456 5.42 -8.58 -24.22
CA PRO A 456 6.87 -8.51 -24.20
C PRO A 456 7.39 -7.61 -23.08
N ILE A 457 8.51 -8.02 -22.48
CA ILE A 457 9.26 -7.23 -21.49
C ILE A 457 10.02 -6.12 -22.20
N ILE A 458 9.84 -4.89 -21.76
CA ILE A 458 10.45 -3.70 -22.35
C ILE A 458 11.64 -3.23 -21.51
N PRO A 459 12.81 -2.91 -22.11
CA PRO A 459 13.95 -2.35 -21.39
C PRO A 459 13.64 -1.00 -20.72
N ASP A 460 14.17 -0.80 -19.51
CA ASP A 460 13.99 0.43 -18.72
C ASP A 460 14.36 1.69 -19.53
N GLU A 461 15.47 1.65 -20.26
CA GLU A 461 15.99 2.77 -21.05
C GLU A 461 15.02 3.27 -22.15
N TRP A 462 14.14 2.40 -22.67
CA TRP A 462 13.13 2.80 -23.66
C TRP A 462 11.97 3.54 -22.99
N VAL A 463 11.63 3.15 -21.76
CA VAL A 463 10.54 3.73 -21.00
C VAL A 463 10.97 5.05 -20.35
N GLU A 464 12.15 5.10 -19.74
CA GLU A 464 12.70 6.30 -19.09
C GLU A 464 12.75 7.49 -20.05
N ALA A 465 13.19 7.27 -21.29
CA ALA A 465 13.26 8.30 -22.32
C ALA A 465 11.88 8.88 -22.69
N LEU A 466 10.81 8.09 -22.59
CA LEU A 466 9.45 8.51 -22.89
C LEU A 466 8.80 9.23 -21.70
N VAL A 467 8.96 8.67 -20.50
CA VAL A 467 8.35 9.17 -19.28
C VAL A 467 8.96 10.50 -18.83
N ALA A 468 10.24 10.75 -19.13
CA ALA A 468 10.91 12.02 -18.85
C ALA A 468 10.19 13.22 -19.50
N GLY A 469 9.55 13.03 -20.66
CA GLY A 469 8.81 14.09 -21.35
C GLY A 469 7.45 14.45 -20.73
N LEU A 470 6.92 13.67 -19.79
CA LEU A 470 5.61 13.94 -19.16
C LEU A 470 5.63 15.12 -18.18
N ASP A 471 6.80 15.48 -17.65
CA ASP A 471 6.95 16.59 -16.69
C ASP A 471 7.37 17.90 -17.37
N GLU A 472 7.64 17.89 -18.67
CA GLU A 472 7.92 19.12 -19.41
C GLU A 472 6.62 19.93 -19.56
N PRO A 473 6.62 21.24 -19.25
CA PRO A 473 5.47 22.08 -19.54
C PRO A 473 5.16 21.96 -21.03
N ALA A 474 3.91 21.66 -21.37
CA ALA A 474 3.48 21.67 -22.77
C ALA A 474 3.96 22.97 -23.41
N ALA A 475 4.90 22.86 -24.35
CA ALA A 475 5.40 24.01 -25.07
C ALA A 475 4.17 24.72 -25.65
N ALA A 476 3.99 26.00 -25.30
CA ALA A 476 2.88 26.79 -25.79
C ALA A 476 2.89 26.71 -27.33
N SER A 477 1.98 25.90 -27.88
CA SER A 477 1.76 25.81 -29.31
C SER A 477 1.24 27.17 -29.76
N ALA A 478 2.10 27.90 -30.48
CA ALA A 478 1.77 29.17 -31.13
C ALA A 478 0.78 28.99 -32.28
#